data_AF-A0AAW9SPV4-F1
#
_entry.id   AF-A0AAW9SPV4-F1
#
_cell.length_a   1.000
_cell.length_b   1.000
_cell.length_c   1.000
_cell.angle_alpha   90.00
_cell.angle_beta   90.00
_cell.angle_gamma   90.00
#
_symmetry.space_group_name_H-M   'P 1'
#
loop_
_entity.id
_entity.type
_entity.pdbx_description
1 polymer ?
#
loop_
_entity_poly.entity_id
_entity_poly.type
_entity_poly.pdbx_seq_one_letter_code
_entity_poly.pdbx_strand_id
1 'polypeptide(L)' 'MTDDDGELPVFLDDQSYRTCSECTSVCVPDPFIAGEGQGIKVAFICPSCGVQSVIDPFEDTR' A
#
# COMPACT_ATOMS: atom_id res chain seq x y z
N MET A 1 27.31 -14.16 -8.82
CA MET A 1 26.42 -14.39 -7.66
C MET A 1 26.20 -13.05 -7.00
N THR A 2 25.09 -12.38 -7.35
CA THR A 2 24.26 -11.57 -6.44
C THR A 2 22.99 -11.33 -7.23
N ASP A 3 22.05 -12.22 -6.94
CA ASP A 3 20.60 -12.06 -6.94
C ASP A 3 20.07 -10.72 -7.44
N ASP A 4 19.43 -10.81 -8.61
CA ASP A 4 18.10 -10.30 -8.97
C ASP A 4 17.19 -9.80 -7.82
N ASP A 5 17.58 -8.75 -7.09
CA ASP A 5 16.59 -7.97 -6.33
C ASP A 5 16.03 -6.90 -7.28
N GLY A 6 15.11 -7.34 -8.14
CA GLY A 6 14.23 -6.44 -8.86
C GLY A 6 13.36 -5.70 -7.87
N GLU A 7 13.92 -4.66 -7.24
CA GLU A 7 13.16 -3.64 -6.53
C GLU A 7 12.22 -3.01 -7.56
N LEU A 8 11.02 -3.59 -7.66
CA LEU A 8 9.91 -2.97 -8.37
C LEU A 8 9.84 -1.54 -7.81
N PRO A 9 9.94 -0.49 -8.65
CA PRO A 9 9.85 0.87 -8.18
C PRO A 9 8.44 1.05 -7.62
N VAL A 10 8.28 0.79 -6.33
CA VAL A 10 7.02 1.00 -5.61
C VAL A 10 6.89 2.50 -5.46
N PHE A 11 6.56 3.19 -6.56
CA PHE A 11 6.29 4.64 -6.68
C PHE A 11 6.88 5.41 -5.49
N LEU A 12 8.22 5.54 -5.48
CA LEU A 12 8.97 6.03 -4.31
C LEU A 12 8.64 7.49 -3.95
N ASP A 13 7.99 8.22 -4.86
CA ASP A 13 7.68 9.64 -4.70
C ASP A 13 6.59 9.91 -3.65
N ASP A 14 5.66 8.98 -3.40
CA ASP A 14 4.50 9.23 -2.54
C ASP A 14 4.37 8.21 -1.38
N GLN A 15 5.43 7.99 -0.59
CA GLN A 15 5.35 7.20 0.66
C GLN A 15 4.35 7.76 1.71
N SER A 16 3.73 8.90 1.43
CA SER A 16 2.61 9.48 2.17
C SER A 16 1.48 8.48 2.41
N TYR A 17 1.19 7.53 1.51
CA TYR A 17 0.17 6.51 1.75
C TYR A 17 0.53 5.55 2.90
N ARG A 18 1.82 5.44 3.25
CA ARG A 18 2.31 4.64 4.40
C ARG A 18 2.40 5.45 5.67
N THR A 19 2.29 6.78 5.61
CA THR A 19 2.47 7.65 6.76
C THR A 19 1.15 8.32 7.09
N CYS A 20 0.62 8.07 8.29
CA CYS A 20 -0.64 8.70 8.65
C CYS A 20 -0.47 10.21 8.80
N SER A 21 -1.30 10.99 8.12
CA SER A 21 -1.27 12.46 8.23
C SER A 21 -1.62 13.00 9.62
N GLU A 22 -2.31 12.21 10.46
CA GLU A 22 -2.71 12.60 11.82
C GLU A 22 -1.65 12.20 12.85
N CYS A 23 -1.28 10.91 12.85
CA CYS A 23 -0.39 10.32 13.86
C CYS A 23 1.10 10.45 13.46
N THR A 24 1.42 10.74 12.19
CA THR A 24 2.76 10.65 11.55
C THR A 24 3.43 9.28 11.70
N SER A 25 2.70 8.28 12.23
CA SER A 25 3.17 6.91 12.36
C SER A 25 3.08 6.17 11.03
N VAL A 26 3.92 5.14 10.91
CA VAL A 26 3.86 4.21 9.78
C VAL A 26 2.59 3.36 9.90
N CYS A 27 1.70 3.48 8.93
CA CYS A 27 0.52 2.66 8.76
C CYS A 27 0.90 1.23 8.37
N VAL A 28 0.15 0.25 8.88
CA VAL A 28 0.35 -1.16 8.55
C VAL A 28 -0.44 -1.51 7.28
N PRO A 29 0.18 -2.14 6.27
CA PRO A 29 -0.53 -2.63 5.09
C PRO A 29 -1.34 -3.89 5.43
N ASP A 30 -2.62 -3.87 5.08
CA ASP A 30 -3.57 -4.96 5.23
C ASP A 30 -4.15 -5.31 3.85
N PRO A 31 -3.66 -6.38 3.19
CA PRO A 31 -4.15 -6.80 1.89
C PRO A 31 -5.49 -7.54 2.01
N PHE A 32 -6.47 -7.15 1.20
CA PHE A 32 -7.79 -7.77 1.18
C PHE A 32 -8.34 -7.92 -0.25
N ILE A 33 -9.27 -8.85 -0.41
CA ILE A 33 -9.96 -9.09 -1.69
C ILE A 33 -11.10 -8.08 -1.79
N ALA A 34 -11.01 -7.15 -2.74
CA ALA A 34 -11.97 -6.05 -2.86
C ALA A 34 -13.31 -6.45 -3.52
N GLY A 35 -13.37 -7.65 -4.10
CA GLY A 35 -14.56 -8.22 -4.73
C GLY A 35 -14.27 -8.86 -6.08
N GLU A 36 -15.27 -9.53 -6.65
CA GLU A 36 -15.16 -10.20 -7.94
C GLU A 36 -14.82 -9.19 -9.05
N GLY A 37 -13.73 -9.45 -9.79
CA GLY A 37 -13.22 -8.57 -10.85
C GLY A 37 -12.35 -7.37 -10.39
N GLN A 38 -12.34 -7.06 -9.09
CA GLN A 38 -11.58 -5.93 -8.53
C GLN A 38 -10.18 -6.29 -8.02
N GLY A 39 -9.85 -7.58 -7.91
CA GLY A 39 -8.51 -8.01 -7.52
C GLY A 39 -8.18 -7.80 -6.02
N ILE A 40 -6.88 -7.74 -5.73
CA ILE A 40 -6.34 -7.56 -4.36
C ILE A 40 -6.05 -6.07 -4.16
N LYS A 41 -6.61 -5.49 -3.09
CA LYS A 41 -6.33 -4.12 -2.65
C LYS A 41 -5.57 -4.13 -1.34
N VAL A 42 -4.84 -3.06 -1.06
CA VAL A 42 -4.07 -2.91 0.18
C VAL A 42 -4.61 -1.71 0.94
N ALA A 43 -5.19 -1.95 2.12
CA ALA A 43 -5.55 -0.90 3.06
C ALA A 43 -4.34 -0.54 3.94
N PHE A 44 -4.11 0.74 4.19
CA PHE A 44 -3.13 1.22 5.16
C PHE A 44 -3.85 1.68 6.42
N ILE A 45 -3.57 1.00 7.53
CA ILE A 45 -4.26 1.19 8.81
C ILE A 45 -3.27 1.82 9.81
N CYS A 46 -3.51 3.05 10.28
CA CYS A 46 -2.79 3.59 11.46
C CYS A 46 -3.37 2.90 12.71
N PRO A 47 -2.55 2.29 13.58
CA PRO A 47 -3.04 1.64 14.81
C PRO A 47 -3.71 2.63 15.77
N SER A 48 -3.44 3.93 15.64
CA SER A 48 -4.01 4.99 16.49
C SER A 48 -5.26 5.64 15.90
N CYS A 49 -5.38 5.71 14.56
CA CYS A 49 -6.44 6.48 13.88
C CYS A 49 -7.39 5.62 13.04
N GLY A 50 -7.01 4.37 12.70
CA GLY A 50 -7.77 3.49 11.82
C GLY A 50 -7.34 3.55 10.36
N VAL A 51 -8.25 3.19 9.45
CA VAL A 51 -7.99 3.13 7.99
C VAL A 51 -7.72 4.53 7.46
N GLN A 52 -6.57 4.72 6.81
CA GLN A 52 -6.17 6.00 6.21
C GLN A 52 -6.35 6.01 4.70
N SER A 53 -5.94 4.94 4.03
CA SER A 53 -5.94 4.88 2.57
C SER A 53 -6.08 3.45 2.08
N VAL A 54 -6.59 3.27 0.87
CA VAL A 54 -6.68 2.00 0.18
C VAL A 54 -6.10 2.20 -1.21
N ILE A 55 -5.08 1.42 -1.56
CA ILE A 55 -4.49 1.44 -2.90
C ILE A 55 -4.80 0.13 -3.62
N ASP A 56 -4.89 0.20 -4.95
CA ASP A 56 -4.85 -0.97 -5.81
C ASP A 56 -3.48 -1.03 -6.48
N PRO A 57 -2.59 -1.97 -6.09
CA PRO A 57 -1.24 -2.06 -6.65
C PRO A 57 -1.23 -2.48 -8.13
N PHE A 58 -2.37 -2.89 -8.70
CA PHE A 58 -2.50 -3.35 -10.07
C PHE A 58 -3.27 -2.36 -10.96
N GLU A 59 -3.62 -1.18 -10.45
CA GLU A 59 -4.40 -0.18 -11.19
C GLU A 59 -3.69 0.26 -12.48
N ASP A 60 -2.36 0.40 -12.43
CA ASP A 60 -1.52 0.82 -13.56
C ASP A 60 -1.23 -0.32 -14.57
N THR A 61 -1.44 -1.58 -14.18
CA THR A 61 -1.14 -2.76 -15.02
C THR A 61 -2.31 -3.20 -15.91
N ARG A 62 -3.34 -2.38 -16.09
CA ARG A 62 -4.54 -2.71 -16.88
C ARG A 62 -4.57 -2.13 -18.29
#